data_AF-A0A316Q0G4-F1
#
_entry.id   AF-A0A316Q0G4-F1
#
_cell.length_a   1.000
_cell.length_b   1.000
_cell.length_c   1.000
_cell.angle_alpha   90.00
_cell.angle_beta   90.00
_cell.angle_gamma   90.00
#
_symmetry.space_group_name_H-M   'P 1'
#
loop_
_entity.id
_entity.type
_entity.pdbx_description
1 polymer ?
#
loop_
_entity_poly.entity_id
_entity_poly.type
_entity_poly.pdbx_seq_one_letter_code
_entity_poly.pdbx_strand_id
1 'polypeptide(L)'
;MMLYHVPDIDKGLAEVQRVLKRGGLFYCATYGEHGIVEYLSKILSAYGVEDNINKNFTLQNGYEILSKTFSRVEKLEYIDSLAVTNIDDMVEYIYSLSSMTSLNSVPKQVIKEILINNTTNGILNVPKEYGMFISS
;
A
#
# COMPACT_ATOMS: atom_id res chain seq x y z
N MET A 1 -12.04 2.88 -1.92
CA MET A 1 -12.15 2.62 -3.37
C MET A 1 -10.75 2.60 -3.93
N MET A 2 -10.41 1.62 -4.77
CA MET A 2 -9.04 1.40 -5.27
C MET A 2 -8.71 2.38 -6.41
N LEU A 3 -8.73 3.69 -6.11
CA LEU A 3 -8.58 4.76 -7.11
C LEU A 3 -7.29 4.65 -7.92
N TYR A 4 -6.25 4.03 -7.38
CA TYR A 4 -5.00 3.76 -8.07
C TYR A 4 -5.15 2.84 -9.30
N HIS A 5 -6.23 2.05 -9.40
CA HIS A 5 -6.55 1.26 -10.59
C HIS A 5 -7.33 2.04 -11.66
N VAL A 6 -7.79 3.25 -11.36
CA VAL A 6 -8.56 4.08 -12.31
C VAL A 6 -7.58 4.78 -13.25
N PRO A 7 -7.58 4.49 -14.57
CA PRO A 7 -6.60 5.06 -15.50
C PRO A 7 -6.75 6.57 -15.69
N ASP A 8 -7.98 7.07 -15.63
CA ASP A 8 -8.32 8.50 -15.72
C ASP A 8 -9.03 8.90 -14.43
N ILE A 9 -8.23 9.24 -13.42
CA ILE A 9 -8.73 9.53 -12.07
C ILE A 9 -9.61 10.77 -12.06
N ASP A 10 -9.29 11.79 -12.85
CA ASP A 10 -10.06 13.03 -12.92
C ASP A 10 -11.48 12.77 -13.44
N LYS A 11 -11.63 11.96 -14.51
CA LYS A 11 -12.96 11.52 -14.98
C LYS A 11 -13.68 10.65 -13.95
N GLY A 12 -12.96 9.74 -13.28
CA GLY A 12 -13.53 8.90 -12.24
C GLY A 12 -14.12 9.73 -11.10
N LEU A 13 -13.38 10.73 -10.61
CA LEU A 13 -13.82 11.63 -9.54
C LEU A 13 -14.97 12.54 -9.98
N ALA A 14 -14.97 13.02 -11.23
CA ALA A 14 -16.10 13.78 -11.77
C ALA A 14 -17.41 12.97 -11.73
N GLU A 15 -17.35 11.67 -12.06
CA GLU A 15 -18.53 10.80 -11.95
C GLU A 15 -18.94 10.55 -10.51
N VAL A 16 -17.99 10.41 -9.57
CA VAL A 16 -18.31 10.34 -8.14
C VAL A 16 -19.06 11.60 -7.70
N GLN A 17 -18.55 12.79 -8.02
CA GLN A 17 -19.21 14.05 -7.68
C GLN A 17 -20.60 14.16 -8.30
N ARG A 18 -20.76 13.75 -9.56
CA ARG A 18 -22.04 13.79 -10.28
C ARG A 18 -23.13 12.93 -9.62
N VAL A 19 -22.78 11.78 -9.05
CA VAL A 19 -23.75 10.85 -8.44
C VAL A 19 -23.98 11.08 -6.95
N LEU A 20 -23.13 11.86 -6.28
CA LEU A 20 -23.34 12.22 -4.89
C LEU A 20 -24.59 13.09 -4.73
N LYS A 21 -25.40 12.77 -3.73
CA LYS A 21 -26.51 13.64 -3.30
C LYS A 21 -25.94 14.93 -2.70
N ARG A 22 -26.74 15.99 -2.66
CA ARG A 22 -26.36 17.24 -1.97
C ARG A 22 -25.99 16.95 -0.51
N GLY A 23 -24.76 17.32 -0.13
CA GLY A 23 -24.21 17.05 1.20
C GLY A 23 -23.74 15.60 1.42
N GLY A 24 -23.66 14.80 0.35
CA GLY A 24 -23.07 13.47 0.40
C GLY A 24 -21.56 13.53 0.62
N LEU A 25 -21.03 12.50 1.27
CA LEU A 25 -19.61 12.33 1.53
C LEU A 25 -19.06 11.18 0.69
N PHE A 26 -17.88 11.39 0.11
CA PHE A 26 -17.12 10.36 -0.54
C PHE A 26 -16.01 9.86 0.37
N TYR A 27 -15.99 8.55 0.63
CA TYR A 27 -14.96 7.89 1.42
C TYR A 27 -14.08 7.04 0.51
N CYS A 28 -12.77 7.29 0.52
CA CYS A 28 -11.82 6.48 -0.23
C CYS A 28 -10.62 6.08 0.61
N ALA A 29 -10.58 4.80 0.98
CA ALA A 29 -9.40 4.18 1.56
C ALA A 29 -8.34 3.89 0.49
N THR A 30 -7.07 4.09 0.84
CA THR A 30 -5.90 3.75 0.02
C THR A 30 -4.70 3.37 0.90
N TYR A 31 -3.69 2.78 0.28
CA TYR A 31 -2.39 2.58 0.90
C TYR A 31 -1.51 3.81 0.74
N GLY A 32 -0.49 3.91 1.57
CA GLY A 32 0.63 4.82 1.37
C GLY A 32 1.84 4.12 0.74
N GLU A 33 2.82 4.93 0.36
CA GLU A 33 4.05 4.48 -0.30
C GLU A 33 5.05 3.80 0.65
N HIS A 34 4.89 3.98 1.97
CA HIS A 34 5.80 3.45 3.00
C HIS A 34 5.27 2.17 3.67
N GLY A 35 4.68 1.28 2.86
CA GLY A 35 4.06 0.04 3.31
C GLY A 35 4.95 -1.20 3.20
N ILE A 36 4.29 -2.36 3.15
CA ILE A 36 4.92 -3.69 3.13
C ILE A 36 5.88 -3.86 1.95
N VAL A 37 5.49 -3.43 0.75
CA VAL A 37 6.31 -3.62 -0.46
C VAL A 37 7.58 -2.78 -0.43
N GLU A 38 7.53 -1.52 0.02
CA GLU A 38 8.72 -0.68 0.19
C GLU A 38 9.69 -1.33 1.20
N TYR A 39 9.17 -1.77 2.35
CA TYR A 39 9.97 -2.46 3.36
C TYR A 39 10.67 -3.72 2.80
N LEU A 40 9.91 -4.59 2.12
CA LEU A 40 10.44 -5.81 1.53
C LEU A 40 11.48 -5.53 0.44
N SER A 41 11.24 -4.54 -0.42
CA SER A 41 12.19 -4.14 -1.46
C SER A 41 13.53 -3.70 -0.87
N LYS A 42 13.53 -3.02 0.28
CA LYS A 42 14.76 -2.60 0.96
C LYS A 42 15.57 -3.80 1.46
N ILE A 43 14.95 -4.70 2.21
CA ILE A 43 15.66 -5.84 2.81
C ILE A 43 16.01 -6.95 1.80
N LEU A 44 15.32 -7.01 0.66
CA LEU A 44 15.56 -7.98 -0.43
C LEU A 44 16.19 -7.34 -1.68
N SER A 45 16.65 -6.09 -1.59
CA SER A 45 17.20 -5.32 -2.72
C SER A 45 18.34 -6.04 -3.45
N ALA A 46 19.15 -6.82 -2.74
CA ALA A 46 20.23 -7.63 -3.31
C ALA A 46 19.77 -8.68 -4.33
N TYR A 47 18.47 -9.03 -4.35
CA TYR A 47 17.87 -10.01 -5.27
C TYR A 47 17.06 -9.35 -6.39
N GLY A 48 17.25 -8.04 -6.63
CA GLY A 48 16.55 -7.31 -7.68
C GLY A 48 15.06 -7.11 -7.39
N VAL A 49 14.70 -6.98 -6.11
CA VAL A 49 13.37 -6.55 -5.71
C VAL A 49 13.31 -5.03 -5.73
N GLU A 50 12.35 -4.49 -6.46
CA GLU A 50 12.13 -3.04 -6.58
C GLU A 50 10.75 -2.67 -6.04
N ASP A 51 10.62 -1.44 -5.55
CA ASP A 51 9.33 -0.85 -5.22
C ASP A 51 8.63 -0.41 -6.53
N ASN A 52 7.70 -1.25 -6.99
CA ASN A 52 6.89 -1.03 -8.18
C ASN A 52 5.40 -0.80 -7.85
N ILE A 53 5.11 -0.32 -6.63
CA ILE A 53 3.74 -0.01 -6.24
C ILE A 53 3.17 1.05 -7.20
N ASN A 54 1.90 0.91 -7.54
CA ASN A 54 1.19 1.90 -8.34
C ASN A 54 0.97 3.18 -7.53
N LYS A 55 1.62 4.28 -7.94
CA LYS A 55 1.54 5.58 -7.26
C LYS A 55 0.48 6.52 -7.83
N ASN A 56 -0.45 6.02 -8.67
CA ASN A 56 -1.52 6.84 -9.26
C ASN A 56 -2.44 7.47 -8.21
N PHE A 57 -2.65 6.80 -7.07
CA PHE A 57 -3.40 7.35 -5.94
C PHE A 57 -2.99 6.71 -4.62
N THR A 58 -2.30 7.47 -3.78
CA THR A 58 -1.73 7.04 -2.49
C THR A 58 -2.14 8.01 -1.39
N LEU A 59 -1.77 7.70 -0.14
CA LEU A 59 -1.92 8.64 0.97
C LEU A 59 -1.08 9.92 0.81
N GLN A 60 -0.01 9.87 0.03
CA GLN A 60 0.91 10.98 -0.21
C GLN A 60 0.31 12.02 -1.17
N ASN A 61 -0.33 11.57 -2.26
CA ASN A 61 -0.86 12.46 -3.29
C ASN A 61 -2.38 12.62 -3.29
N GLY A 62 -3.11 11.78 -2.54
CA GLY A 62 -4.57 11.72 -2.61
C GLY A 62 -5.26 13.03 -2.23
N TYR A 63 -4.70 13.81 -1.30
CA TYR A 63 -5.24 15.12 -0.94
C TYR A 63 -5.27 16.06 -2.15
N GLU A 64 -4.14 16.25 -2.81
CA GLU A 64 -3.98 17.15 -3.96
C GLU A 64 -4.87 16.74 -5.13
N ILE A 65 -5.01 15.43 -5.38
CA ILE A 65 -5.88 14.89 -6.41
C ILE A 65 -7.35 15.18 -6.10
N LEU A 66 -7.80 14.86 -4.88
CA LEU A 66 -9.20 15.01 -4.48
C LEU A 66 -9.63 16.49 -4.41
N SER A 67 -8.73 17.39 -3.99
CA SER A 67 -9.00 18.82 -3.88
C SER A 67 -9.30 19.52 -5.21
N LYS A 68 -9.05 18.86 -6.35
CA LYS A 68 -9.47 19.36 -7.67
C LYS A 68 -10.98 19.23 -7.89
N THR A 69 -11.62 18.24 -7.26
CA THR A 69 -13.03 17.93 -7.44
C THR A 69 -13.86 18.33 -6.23
N PHE A 70 -13.34 18.08 -5.02
CA PHE A 70 -14.06 18.30 -3.76
C PHE A 70 -13.55 19.55 -3.04
N SER A 71 -14.49 20.28 -2.45
CA SER A 71 -14.20 21.53 -1.73
C SER A 71 -13.54 21.29 -0.37
N ARG A 72 -13.88 20.16 0.27
CA ARG A 72 -13.31 19.72 1.53
C ARG A 72 -12.73 18.32 1.35
N VAL A 73 -11.50 18.14 1.82
CA VAL A 73 -10.81 16.85 1.86
C VAL A 73 -10.16 16.70 3.22
N GLU A 74 -10.41 15.58 3.89
CA GLU A 74 -9.86 15.24 5.20
C GLU A 74 -9.14 13.90 5.09
N LYS A 75 -7.88 13.83 5.53
CA LYS A 75 -7.09 12.59 5.57
C LYS A 75 -7.19 11.99 6.97
N LEU A 76 -7.59 10.73 7.04
CA LEU A 76 -7.56 9.92 8.25
C LEU A 76 -6.55 8.79 8.07
N GLU A 77 -5.46 8.87 8.83
CA GLU A 77 -4.42 7.82 8.84
C GLU A 77 -4.79 6.70 9.81
N TYR A 78 -4.57 5.46 9.38
CA TYR A 78 -4.74 4.28 10.22
C TYR A 78 -3.36 3.79 10.65
N ILE A 79 -2.97 4.16 11.87
CA ILE A 79 -1.66 3.82 12.44
C ILE A 79 -1.67 2.35 12.85
N ASP A 80 -0.92 1.53 12.11
CA ASP A 80 -0.88 0.08 12.32
C ASP A 80 0.44 -0.51 11.79
N SER A 81 0.75 -1.75 12.19
CA SER A 81 1.87 -2.54 11.67
C SER A 81 1.49 -4.01 11.60
N LEU A 82 2.27 -4.82 10.90
CA LEU A 82 2.09 -6.27 10.89
C LEU A 82 3.16 -6.91 11.78
N ALA A 83 2.75 -7.41 12.94
CA ALA A 83 3.61 -8.20 13.81
C ALA A 83 3.56 -9.67 13.37
N VAL A 84 4.52 -10.08 12.55
CA VAL A 84 4.60 -11.45 12.04
C VAL A 84 5.32 -12.32 13.05
N THR A 85 4.63 -13.31 13.59
CA THR A 85 5.16 -14.31 14.54
C THR A 85 5.56 -15.62 13.86
N ASN A 86 5.08 -15.86 12.64
CA ASN A 86 5.44 -17.02 11.83
C ASN A 86 6.07 -16.54 10.52
N ILE A 87 7.38 -16.75 10.38
CA ILE A 87 8.13 -16.30 9.20
C ILE A 87 7.72 -17.07 7.94
N ASP A 88 7.30 -18.34 8.07
CA ASP A 88 6.88 -19.11 6.90
C ASP A 88 5.65 -18.49 6.22
N ASP A 89 4.72 -17.90 6.98
CA ASP A 89 3.58 -17.17 6.42
C ASP A 89 4.01 -15.94 5.62
N MET A 90 5.06 -15.25 6.09
CA MET A 90 5.62 -14.10 5.37
C MET A 90 6.36 -14.52 4.10
N VAL A 91 7.05 -15.66 4.13
CA VAL A 91 7.67 -16.24 2.92
C VAL A 91 6.58 -16.54 1.90
N GLU A 92 5.54 -17.29 2.25
CA GLU A 92 4.46 -17.60 1.29
C GLU A 92 3.75 -16.33 0.79
N TYR A 93 3.55 -15.34 1.66
CA TYR A 93 2.99 -14.05 1.27
C TYR A 93 3.87 -13.35 0.21
N ILE A 94 5.20 -13.29 0.40
CA ILE A 94 6.12 -12.70 -0.57
C ILE A 94 5.99 -13.37 -1.94
N TYR A 95 5.95 -14.71 -2.00
CA TYR A 95 5.82 -15.45 -3.26
C TYR A 95 4.41 -15.35 -3.89
N SER A 96 3.42 -14.89 -3.15
CA SER A 96 2.08 -14.59 -3.69
C SER A 96 2.00 -13.22 -4.39
N LEU A 97 2.97 -12.33 -4.16
CA LEU A 97 2.97 -10.98 -4.71
C LEU A 97 3.49 -10.95 -6.15
N SER A 98 2.68 -10.41 -7.07
CA SER A 98 3.10 -10.19 -8.46
C SER A 98 4.29 -9.24 -8.60
N SER A 99 4.45 -8.31 -7.67
CA SER A 99 5.59 -7.38 -7.61
C SER A 99 6.93 -8.04 -7.26
N MET A 100 6.90 -9.26 -6.73
CA MET A 100 8.07 -9.96 -6.17
C MET A 100 8.56 -11.11 -7.07
N THR A 101 8.17 -11.12 -8.34
CA THR A 101 8.48 -12.22 -9.28
C THR A 101 9.97 -12.44 -9.51
N SER A 102 10.83 -11.43 -9.29
CA SER A 102 12.29 -11.58 -9.33
C SER A 102 12.81 -12.61 -8.32
N LEU A 103 12.09 -12.83 -7.22
CA LEU A 103 12.44 -13.79 -6.17
C LEU A 103 12.11 -15.24 -6.51
N ASN A 104 11.38 -15.53 -7.60
CA ASN A 104 11.00 -16.89 -7.96
C ASN A 104 12.18 -17.84 -8.19
N SER A 105 13.36 -17.27 -8.49
CA SER A 105 14.61 -18.01 -8.68
C SER A 105 15.45 -18.17 -7.40
N VAL A 106 15.07 -17.46 -6.32
CA VAL A 106 15.77 -17.48 -5.04
C VAL A 106 15.23 -18.63 -4.19
N PRO A 107 16.07 -19.44 -3.53
CA PRO A 107 15.57 -20.46 -2.61
C PRO A 107 14.79 -19.83 -1.45
N LYS A 108 13.58 -20.36 -1.14
CA LYS A 108 12.74 -19.89 -0.02
C LYS A 108 13.50 -19.79 1.31
N GLN A 109 14.44 -20.71 1.55
CA GLN A 109 15.27 -20.71 2.76
C GLN A 109 16.14 -19.46 2.90
N VAL A 110 16.67 -18.93 1.79
CA VAL A 110 17.47 -17.70 1.80
C VAL A 110 16.59 -16.50 2.19
N ILE A 111 15.39 -16.42 1.62
CA ILE A 111 14.41 -15.38 1.99
C ILE A 111 14.04 -15.50 3.46
N LYS A 112 13.77 -16.72 3.95
CA LYS A 112 13.45 -16.99 5.35
C LYS A 112 14.55 -16.49 6.30
N GLU A 113 15.81 -16.77 6.00
CA GLU A 113 16.95 -16.33 6.83
C GLU A 113 17.06 -14.80 6.89
N ILE A 114 16.85 -14.12 5.77
CA ILE A 114 16.84 -12.64 5.73
C ILE A 114 15.72 -12.09 6.61
N LEU A 115 14.51 -12.65 6.51
CA LEU A 115 13.39 -12.23 7.35
C LEU A 115 13.66 -12.46 8.84
N ILE A 116 14.21 -13.62 9.22
CA ILE A 116 14.60 -13.94 10.61
C ILE A 116 15.61 -12.91 11.13
N ASN A 117 16.61 -12.56 10.34
CA ASN A 117 17.64 -11.58 10.72
C ASN A 117 17.09 -10.16 10.90
N ASN A 118 15.89 -9.88 10.41
CA ASN A 118 15.19 -8.60 10.59
C ASN A 118 14.13 -8.65 11.70
N THR A 119 14.07 -9.74 12.48
CA THR A 119 13.18 -9.84 13.64
C THR A 119 13.74 -9.14 14.87
N THR A 120 12.84 -8.67 15.73
CA THR A 120 13.15 -8.23 17.09
C THR A 120 12.34 -9.08 18.06
N ASN A 121 13.00 -9.77 19.00
CA ASN A 121 12.36 -10.71 19.94
C ASN A 121 11.52 -11.79 19.23
N GLY A 122 11.99 -12.28 18.08
CA GLY A 122 11.29 -13.30 17.29
C GLY A 122 10.07 -12.80 16.52
N ILE A 123 9.81 -11.48 16.50
CA ILE A 123 8.72 -10.86 15.75
C ILE A 123 9.31 -10.04 14.61
N LEU A 124 8.85 -10.29 13.38
CA LEU A 124 9.15 -9.42 12.24
C LEU A 124 8.07 -8.33 12.19
N ASN A 125 8.45 -7.09 12.49
CA ASN A 125 7.56 -5.95 12.44
C ASN A 125 7.61 -5.32 11.04
N VAL A 126 6.57 -5.54 10.24
CA VAL A 126 6.46 -4.99 8.90
C VAL A 126 5.60 -3.72 8.94
N PRO A 127 6.09 -2.58 8.45
CA PRO A 127 5.31 -1.35 8.37
C PRO A 127 4.04 -1.51 7.52
N LYS A 128 2.97 -0.84 7.94
CA LYS A 128 1.75 -0.69 7.15
C LYS A 128 1.42 0.79 7.07
N GLU A 129 1.14 1.26 5.87
CA GLU A 129 0.68 2.61 5.65
C GLU A 129 -0.66 2.55 4.94
N TYR A 130 -1.74 2.80 5.69
CA TYR A 130 -3.11 2.79 5.19
C TYR A 130 -3.90 3.92 5.82
N GLY A 131 -4.95 4.33 5.14
CA GLY A 131 -5.83 5.37 5.62
C GLY A 131 -6.96 5.61 4.64
N MET A 132 -7.68 6.68 4.87
CA MET A 132 -8.74 7.11 3.97
C MET A 132 -8.84 8.62 3.86
N PHE A 133 -9.44 9.07 2.77
CA PHE A 133 -9.91 10.42 2.64
C PHE A 133 -11.43 10.48 2.75
N ILE A 134 -11.91 11.53 3.40
CA ILE A 134 -13.32 11.94 3.42
C ILE A 134 -13.43 13.22 2.61
N SER A 135 -14.30 13.25 1.62
CA SER A 135 -14.41 14.39 0.69
C SER A 135 -15.84 14.81 0.41
N SER A 136 -16.05 16.12 0.23
CA SER A 136 -17.36 16.73 -0.08
C SER A 136 -17.26 18.00 -0.93
#